data_AF-A0A1F4TJY3-F1
#
_entry.id   AF-A0A1F4TJY3-F1
#
_cell.length_a   1.000
_cell.length_b   1.000
_cell.length_c   1.000
_cell.angle_alpha   90.00
_cell.angle_beta   90.00
_cell.angle_gamma   90.00
#
_symmetry.space_group_name_H-M   'P 1'
#
loop_
_entity.id
_entity.type
_entity.pdbx_description
1 polymer ?
#
loop_
_entity_poly.entity_id
_entity_poly.type
_entity_poly.pdbx_seq_one_letter_code
_entity_poly.pdbx_strand_id
1 'polypeptide(L)'
;MGQNPNERLQIDVKRFLEVYKVISPEARAQFESQLKSTVISLDEKTKLLYFALLQSAQAGDTVEEAIAKMKKEADLYQVQIKALTNLQDAEQ
;
A
#
# COMPACT_ATOMS: atom_id res chain seq x y z
N MET A 1 -9.88 7.64 24.77
CA MET A 1 -8.78 6.67 24.55
C MET A 1 -8.32 6.84 23.11
N GLY A 2 -7.17 7.46 22.89
CA GLY A 2 -6.61 7.60 21.54
C GLY A 2 -6.03 6.26 21.12
N GLN A 3 -6.57 5.63 20.08
CA GLN A 3 -5.95 4.44 19.51
C GLN A 3 -4.59 4.82 18.94
N ASN A 4 -3.58 4.01 19.25
CA ASN A 4 -2.23 4.18 18.74
C ASN A 4 -2.28 3.97 17.21
N PRO A 5 -1.75 4.89 16.39
CA PRO A 5 -1.88 4.82 14.92
C PRO A 5 -1.36 3.51 14.32
N ASN A 6 -0.37 2.86 14.96
CA ASN A 6 0.11 1.54 14.56
C ASN A 6 -0.92 0.43 14.79
N GLU A 7 -1.65 0.46 15.90
CA GLU A 7 -2.69 -0.55 16.19
C GLU A 7 -3.85 -0.42 15.22
N ARG A 8 -4.23 0.81 14.87
CA ARG A 8 -5.27 1.06 13.86
C ARG A 8 -4.84 0.55 12.48
N LEU A 9 -3.61 0.82 12.07
CA LEU A 9 -3.07 0.29 10.81
C LEU A 9 -3.10 -1.25 10.77
N GLN A 10 -2.69 -1.91 11.86
CA GLN A 10 -2.75 -3.38 11.94
C GLN A 10 -4.17 -3.91 11.81
N ILE A 11 -5.14 -3.28 12.48
CA ILE A 11 -6.55 -3.65 12.39
C ILE A 11 -7.07 -3.48 10.97
N ASP A 12 -6.77 -2.36 10.32
CA ASP A 12 -7.24 -2.06 8.98
C ASP A 12 -6.63 -3.02 7.94
N VAL A 13 -5.33 -3.30 8.03
CA VAL A 13 -4.65 -4.29 7.17
C VAL A 13 -5.22 -5.69 7.40
N LYS A 14 -5.41 -6.09 8.66
CA LYS A 14 -5.99 -7.40 8.99
C LYS A 14 -7.39 -7.56 8.37
N ARG A 15 -8.27 -6.58 8.58
CA ARG A 15 -9.63 -6.60 8.03
C ARG A 15 -9.61 -6.69 6.51
N PHE A 16 -8.71 -5.94 5.86
CA PHE A 16 -8.57 -5.98 4.42
C PHE A 16 -8.20 -7.39 3.93
N LEU A 17 -7.16 -7.99 4.51
CA LEU A 17 -6.70 -9.34 4.12
C LEU A 17 -7.78 -10.41 4.37
N GLU A 18 -8.49 -10.32 5.50
CA GLU A 18 -9.58 -11.24 5.84
C GLU A 18 -10.74 -11.13 4.84
N VAL A 19 -11.19 -9.90 4.54
CA VAL A 19 -12.28 -9.67 3.57
C VAL A 19 -11.85 -10.13 2.19
N TYR A 20 -10.65 -9.76 1.74
CA TYR A 20 -10.14 -10.12 0.43
C TYR A 20 -10.11 -11.64 0.22
N LYS A 21 -9.77 -12.40 1.26
CA LYS A 21 -9.74 -13.87 1.23
C LYS A 21 -11.12 -14.51 1.07
N VAL A 22 -12.18 -13.91 1.64
CA VAL A 22 -13.53 -14.52 1.65
C VAL A 22 -14.42 -14.06 0.50
N ILE A 23 -14.12 -12.93 -0.13
CA ILE A 23 -14.91 -12.46 -1.28
C ILE A 23 -14.65 -13.31 -2.53
N SER A 24 -15.70 -13.49 -3.33
CA SER A 24 -15.66 -14.24 -4.59
C SER A 24 -14.69 -13.60 -5.60
N PRO A 25 -14.11 -14.38 -6.54
CA PRO A 25 -13.23 -13.84 -7.58
C PRO A 25 -13.84 -12.68 -8.39
N GLU A 26 -15.14 -12.74 -8.67
CA GLU A 26 -15.87 -11.70 -9.38
C GLU A 26 -15.95 -10.39 -8.57
N ALA A 27 -16.24 -10.50 -7.27
CA ALA A 27 -16.22 -9.37 -6.35
C ALA A 27 -14.81 -8.79 -6.16
N ARG A 28 -13.76 -9.62 -6.19
CA ARG A 28 -12.36 -9.15 -6.19
C ARG A 28 -12.05 -8.34 -7.43
N ALA A 29 -12.40 -8.86 -8.61
CA ALA A 29 -12.17 -8.16 -9.87
C ALA A 29 -12.89 -6.80 -9.91
N GLN A 30 -14.14 -6.75 -9.42
CA GLN A 30 -14.89 -5.51 -9.30
C GLN A 30 -14.23 -4.53 -8.32
N PHE A 31 -13.81 -5.02 -7.14
CA PHE A 31 -13.10 -4.21 -6.16
C PHE A 31 -11.78 -3.65 -6.71
N GLU A 32 -10.96 -4.48 -7.35
CA GLU A 32 -9.70 -4.07 -7.97
C GLU A 32 -9.91 -3.03 -9.07
N SER A 33 -10.96 -3.18 -9.87
CA SER A 33 -11.32 -2.21 -10.92
C SER A 33 -11.67 -0.85 -10.31
N GLN A 34 -12.54 -0.84 -9.29
CA GLN A 34 -12.89 0.39 -8.57
C GLN A 34 -11.67 1.02 -7.88
N LEU A 35 -10.86 0.20 -7.23
CA LEU A 35 -9.65 0.64 -6.56
C LEU A 35 -8.68 1.29 -7.55
N LYS A 36 -8.44 0.68 -8.72
CA LYS A 36 -7.62 1.28 -9.77
C LYS A 36 -8.14 2.64 -10.20
N SER A 37 -9.45 2.78 -10.42
CA SER A 37 -10.05 4.07 -10.78
C SER A 37 -9.89 5.14 -9.68
N THR A 38 -10.04 4.78 -8.41
CA THR A 38 -9.86 5.70 -7.28
C THR A 38 -8.40 6.05 -7.05
N VAL A 39 -7.49 5.09 -7.21
CA VAL A 39 -6.07 5.24 -6.89
C VAL A 39 -5.34 6.07 -7.96
N ILE A 40 -5.84 6.13 -9.20
CA ILE A 40 -5.25 6.94 -10.29
C ILE A 40 -5.11 8.43 -9.92
N SER A 41 -6.06 8.99 -9.17
CA SER A 41 -6.04 10.42 -8.77
C SER A 41 -5.24 10.70 -7.51
N LEU A 42 -4.72 9.68 -6.82
CA LEU A 42 -3.92 9.83 -5.60
C LEU A 42 -2.45 10.12 -5.91
N ASP A 43 -1.72 10.57 -4.89
CA ASP A 43 -0.27 10.74 -4.97
C ASP A 43 0.46 9.39 -5.15
N GLU A 44 1.66 9.44 -5.73
CA GLU A 44 2.42 8.24 -6.09
C GLU A 44 2.76 7.35 -4.90
N LYS A 45 3.06 7.95 -3.74
CA LYS A 45 3.31 7.20 -2.51
C LYS A 45 2.07 6.42 -2.08
N THR A 46 0.91 7.06 -2.07
CA THR A 46 -0.36 6.42 -1.73
C THR A 46 -0.69 5.30 -2.70
N LYS A 47 -0.43 5.49 -4.01
CA LYS A 47 -0.57 4.43 -5.03
C LYS A 47 0.27 3.20 -4.69
N LEU A 48 1.56 3.39 -4.41
CA LEU A 48 2.50 2.31 -4.08
C LEU A 48 2.05 1.52 -2.84
N LEU A 49 1.56 2.21 -1.81
CA LEU A 49 1.06 1.58 -0.58
C LEU A 49 -0.16 0.69 -0.84
N TYR A 50 -1.11 1.15 -1.66
CA TYR A 50 -2.26 0.34 -2.05
C TYR A 50 -1.86 -0.87 -2.90
N PHE A 51 -0.92 -0.71 -3.83
CA PHE A 51 -0.41 -1.83 -4.62
C PHE A 51 0.29 -2.88 -3.75
N ALA A 52 1.11 -2.47 -2.78
CA ALA A 52 1.76 -3.38 -1.83
C ALA A 52 0.73 -4.16 -1.00
N LEU A 53 -0.32 -3.49 -0.53
CA LEU A 53 -1.39 -4.12 0.24
C LEU A 53 -2.16 -5.14 -0.61
N LEU A 54 -2.50 -4.80 -1.86
CA LEU A 54 -3.18 -5.68 -2.80
C LEU A 54 -2.33 -6.92 -3.12
N GLN A 55 -1.05 -6.72 -3.41
CA GLN A 55 -0.12 -7.83 -3.67
C GLN A 55 -0.01 -8.77 -2.47
N SER A 56 0.03 -8.21 -1.26
CA SER A 56 0.06 -9.00 -0.03
C SER A 56 -1.21 -9.85 0.15
N ALA A 57 -2.37 -9.27 -0.18
CA ALA A 57 -3.64 -9.98 -0.14
C ALA A 57 -3.74 -11.09 -1.20
N GLN A 58 -3.18 -10.87 -2.39
CA GLN A 58 -3.11 -11.88 -3.44
C GLN A 58 -2.12 -13.01 -3.10
N ALA A 59 -1.00 -12.69 -2.46
CA ALA A 59 0.00 -13.66 -2.01
C ALA A 59 -0.46 -14.47 -0.78
N GLY A 60 -1.45 -13.97 -0.04
CA GLY A 60 -1.91 -14.60 1.21
C GLY A 60 -0.97 -14.34 2.39
N ASP A 61 -0.24 -13.23 2.35
CA ASP A 61 0.71 -12.83 3.38
C ASP A 61 0.03 -12.55 4.73
N THR A 62 0.81 -12.62 5.80
CA THR A 62 0.37 -12.17 7.12
C THR A 62 0.27 -10.65 7.21
N VAL A 63 -0.41 -10.15 8.26
CA VAL A 63 -0.52 -8.71 8.56
C VAL A 63 0.86 -8.06 8.70
N GLU A 64 1.79 -8.75 9.36
CA GLU A 64 3.15 -8.25 9.59
C GLU A 64 3.93 -8.12 8.27
N GLU A 65 3.84 -9.12 7.40
CA GLU A 65 4.47 -9.10 6.08
C GLU A 65 3.88 -8.02 5.18
N ALA A 66 2.56 -7.86 5.19
CA ALA A 66 1.88 -6.81 4.44
C ALA A 66 2.33 -5.41 4.90
N ILE A 67 2.40 -5.17 6.21
CA ILE A 67 2.89 -3.91 6.77
C ILE A 67 4.36 -3.69 6.45
N ALA A 68 5.19 -4.73 6.50
CA ALA A 68 6.60 -4.65 6.14
C ALA A 68 6.78 -4.26 4.66
N LYS A 69 6.00 -4.85 3.75
CA LYS A 69 5.98 -4.48 2.32
C LYS A 69 5.54 -3.03 2.11
N MET A 70 4.46 -2.60 2.76
CA MET A 70 4.00 -1.21 2.69
C MET A 70 5.06 -0.23 3.20
N LYS A 71 5.73 -0.54 4.31
CA LYS A 71 6.84 0.28 4.83
C LYS A 71 8.02 0.34 3.88
N LYS A 72 8.38 -0.79 3.26
CA LYS A 72 9.46 -0.85 2.27
C LYS A 72 9.17 0.04 1.07
N GLU A 73 7.95 -0.01 0.53
CA GLU A 73 7.55 0.86 -0.59
C GLU A 73 7.58 2.34 -0.22
N ALA A 74 7.11 2.69 1.00
CA ALA A 74 7.19 4.06 1.50
C ALA A 74 8.62 4.57 1.60
N ASP A 75 9.55 3.73 2.05
CA ASP A 75 10.96 4.07 2.22
C ASP A 75 11.69 4.20 0.86
N LEU A 76 11.45 3.25 -0.06
CA LEU A 76 11.97 3.31 -1.42
C LEU A 76 11.53 4.57 -2.16
N TYR A 77 10.29 5.00 -1.98
CA TYR A 77 9.80 6.26 -2.55
C TYR A 77 10.57 7.48 -1.99
N GLN A 78 10.87 7.50 -0.68
CA GLN A 78 11.68 8.57 -0.10
C GLN A 78 13.13 8.58 -0.61
N VAL A 79 13.73 7.41 -0.80
CA VAL A 79 15.09 7.29 -1.36
C VAL A 79 15.13 7.78 -2.80
N GLN A 80 14.13 7.43 -3.62
CA GLN A 80 14.02 7.89 -5.00
C GLN A 80 13.87 9.41 -5.10
N ILE A 81 13.03 10.03 -4.27
CA ILE A 81 12.92 11.50 -4.23
C ILE A 81 14.28 12.13 -3.89
N LYS A 82 14.96 11.66 -2.85
CA LYS A 82 16.25 12.21 -2.43
C LYS A 82 17.33 12.07 -3.52
N ALA A 83 17.35 10.94 -4.22
CA ALA A 83 18.28 10.71 -5.33
C ALA A 83 18.03 11.67 -6.51
N LEU A 84 16.76 11.93 -6.84
CA LEU A 84 16.38 12.86 -7.90
C LEU A 84 16.71 14.32 -7.55
N THR A 85 16.52 14.72 -6.29
CA THR A 85 16.90 16.06 -5.82
C THR A 85 18.41 16.27 -5.92
N ASN A 86 19.21 15.33 -5.40
CA ASN A 86 20.68 15.46 -5.40
C ASN A 86 21.30 15.46 -6.81
N LEU A 87 20.63 14.90 -7.82
CA LEU A 87 21.08 14.96 -9.21
C LEU A 87 20.79 16.30 -9.87
N GLN A 88 19.69 16.98 -9.52
CA GLN A 88 19.38 18.32 -10.03
C GLN A 88 20.34 19.39 -9.49
N ASP A 89 20.82 19.24 -8.27
CA ASP A 89 21.84 20.12 -7.67
C ASP A 89 23.26 19.85 -8.22
N ALA A 90 23.50 18.70 -8.85
CA ALA A 90 24.81 18.33 -9.39
C ALA A 90 25.03 18.75 -10.86
N GLU A 91 23.96 19.17 -11.55
CA GLU A 91 23.99 19.69 -12.93
C GLU A 91 23.90 21.23 -13.01
N GLN A 92 24.00 21.93 -11.87
CA GLN A 92 24.02 23.41 -11.76
C GLN A 92 25.44 23.96 -11.58
#